data_AF-A0A8X7CBH9-F1
#
_entry.id   AF-A0A8X7CBH9-F1
#
_cell.length_a   1.000
_cell.length_b   1.000
_cell.length_c   1.000
_cell.angle_alpha   90.00
_cell.angle_beta   90.00
_cell.angle_gamma   90.00
#
_symmetry.space_group_name_H-M   'P 1'
#
loop_
_entity.id
_entity.type
_entity.pdbx_description
1 polymer ?
#
loop_
_entity_poly.entity_id
_entity_poly.type
_entity_poly.pdbx_seq_one_letter_code
_entity_poly.pdbx_strand_id
1 'polypeptide(L)'
;MLDRKFPKKSIDECRTASREEKKIHIRKKETYKENQFNEVESLRTNHESRAFYRVLNEGRKDFKPKIFLCKDKYGVIVNERHKILDGLGEHFNYLVNSDESSDLNPMMVYSNNDTHKLTLNPRRG
;
A
#
# COMPACT_ATOMS: atom_id res chain seq x y z
N MET A 1 36.48 6.25 -3.73
CA MET A 1 35.15 6.91 -3.87
C MET A 1 35.24 7.85 -5.05
N LEU A 2 34.46 7.65 -6.11
CA LEU A 2 34.52 8.48 -7.32
C LEU A 2 33.47 9.59 -7.24
N ASP A 3 33.91 10.83 -7.02
CA ASP A 3 33.08 12.04 -7.14
C ASP A 3 32.76 12.29 -8.62
N ARG A 4 31.66 11.71 -9.11
CA ARG A 4 31.13 12.01 -10.44
C ARG A 4 30.41 13.35 -10.40
N LYS A 5 31.11 14.42 -10.80
CA LYS A 5 30.51 15.74 -11.02
C LYS A 5 29.65 15.66 -12.29
N PHE A 6 28.32 15.58 -12.11
CA PHE A 6 27.38 15.67 -13.23
C PHE A 6 27.46 17.07 -13.88
N PRO A 7 27.37 17.17 -15.21
CA PRO A 7 27.38 18.45 -15.89
C PRO A 7 26.20 19.31 -15.42
N LYS A 8 26.41 20.62 -15.21
CA LYS A 8 25.37 21.55 -14.71
C LYS A 8 24.05 21.43 -15.49
N LYS A 9 24.15 21.25 -16.81
CA LYS A 9 23.01 21.04 -17.72
C LYS A 9 22.12 19.87 -17.31
N SER A 10 22.69 18.70 -16.98
CA SER A 10 21.89 17.54 -16.59
C SER A 10 21.24 17.70 -15.21
N ILE A 11 21.89 18.45 -14.31
CA ILE A 11 21.32 18.80 -13.00
C ILE A 11 20.12 19.73 -13.19
N ASP A 12 20.24 20.73 -14.06
CA ASP A 12 19.16 21.67 -14.34
C ASP A 12 17.99 21.00 -15.06
N GLU A 13 18.24 20.09 -16.00
CA GLU A 13 17.23 19.24 -16.64
C GLU A 13 16.49 18.34 -15.62
N CYS A 14 17.20 17.71 -14.69
CA CYS A 14 16.59 16.91 -13.63
C CYS A 14 15.71 17.78 -12.71
N ARG A 15 16.16 18.99 -12.39
CA ARG A 15 15.40 19.95 -11.57
C ARG A 15 14.13 20.43 -12.27
N THR A 16 14.19 20.74 -13.56
CA THR A 16 13.01 21.15 -14.33
C THR A 16 12.04 19.99 -14.46
N ALA A 17 12.51 18.78 -14.78
CA ALA A 17 11.69 17.58 -14.83
C ALA A 17 10.98 17.32 -13.49
N SER A 18 11.69 17.41 -12.37
CA SER A 18 11.12 17.24 -11.01
C SER A 18 10.04 18.29 -10.70
N ARG A 19 10.22 19.53 -11.17
CA ARG A 19 9.24 20.61 -10.98
C ARG A 19 7.97 20.33 -11.78
N GLU A 20 8.11 19.92 -13.04
CA GLU A 20 6.97 19.57 -13.89
C GLU A 20 6.22 18.34 -13.36
N GLU A 21 6.94 17.31 -12.93
CA GLU A 21 6.37 16.15 -12.26
C GLU A 21 5.56 16.56 -11.02
N LYS A 22 6.15 17.41 -10.16
CA LYS A 22 5.48 17.89 -8.95
C LYS A 22 4.23 18.72 -9.26
N LYS A 23 4.24 19.54 -10.32
CA LYS A 23 3.04 20.27 -10.79
C LYS A 23 1.94 19.30 -11.19
N ILE A 24 2.28 18.22 -11.90
CA ILE A 24 1.32 17.18 -12.31
C ILE A 24 0.74 16.48 -11.08
N HIS A 25 1.57 16.09 -10.11
CA HIS A 25 1.13 15.44 -8.89
C HIS A 25 0.20 16.33 -8.05
N ILE A 26 0.51 17.62 -7.94
CA ILE A 26 -0.35 18.59 -7.23
C ILE A 26 -1.70 18.68 -7.92
N ARG A 27 -1.73 18.91 -9.25
CA ARG A 27 -2.98 18.99 -10.01
C ARG A 27 -3.82 17.72 -9.88
N LYS A 28 -3.20 16.53 -10.01
CA LYS A 28 -3.89 15.25 -9.83
C LYS A 28 -4.44 15.07 -8.42
N LYS A 29 -3.73 15.54 -7.41
CA LYS A 29 -4.18 15.49 -6.01
C LYS A 29 -5.35 16.43 -5.78
N GLU A 30 -5.35 17.62 -6.38
CA GLU A 30 -6.43 18.58 -6.30
C GLU A 30 -7.69 18.05 -6.98
N THR A 31 -7.59 17.59 -8.22
CA THR A 31 -8.74 17.02 -8.95
C THR A 31 -9.33 15.80 -8.25
N TYR A 32 -8.48 14.94 -7.69
CA TYR A 32 -8.94 13.81 -6.89
C TYR A 32 -9.77 14.25 -5.67
N LYS A 33 -9.30 15.28 -4.93
CA LYS A 33 -10.02 15.80 -3.77
C LYS A 33 -11.35 16.46 -4.16
N GLU A 34 -11.36 17.22 -5.24
CA GLU A 34 -12.56 17.86 -5.77
C GLU A 34 -13.61 16.81 -6.16
N ASN A 35 -13.20 15.75 -6.86
CA ASN A 35 -14.08 14.64 -7.19
C ASN A 35 -14.66 13.94 -5.96
N GLN A 36 -13.83 13.70 -4.92
CA GLN A 36 -14.34 13.13 -3.67
C GLN A 36 -15.34 14.04 -2.96
N PHE A 37 -15.10 15.36 -2.98
CA PHE A 37 -16.03 16.33 -2.39
C PHE A 37 -17.38 16.32 -3.13
N ASN A 38 -17.34 16.39 -4.45
CA ASN A 38 -18.54 16.36 -5.30
C ASN A 38 -19.32 15.05 -5.12
N GLU A 39 -18.63 13.91 -4.98
CA GLU A 39 -19.27 12.62 -4.68
C GLU A 39 -20.02 12.67 -3.34
N VAL A 40 -19.36 13.13 -2.27
CA VAL A 40 -19.99 13.24 -0.94
C VAL A 40 -21.18 14.20 -0.96
N GLU A 41 -21.09 15.33 -1.67
CA GLU A 41 -22.17 16.30 -1.81
C GLU A 41 -23.36 15.72 -2.60
N SER A 42 -23.10 14.96 -3.66
CA SER A 42 -24.15 14.28 -4.44
C SER A 42 -24.89 13.24 -3.59
N LEU A 43 -24.17 12.45 -2.78
CA LEU A 43 -24.76 11.45 -1.89
C LEU A 43 -25.62 12.09 -0.80
N ARG A 44 -25.19 13.23 -0.28
CA ARG A 44 -25.99 14.02 0.67
C ARG A 44 -27.27 14.53 0.02
N THR A 45 -27.17 15.11 -1.17
CA THR A 45 -28.32 15.65 -1.92
C THR A 45 -29.33 14.54 -2.27
N ASN A 46 -28.84 13.36 -2.64
CA ASN A 46 -29.68 12.20 -2.96
C ASN A 46 -30.17 11.42 -1.73
N HIS A 47 -29.86 11.86 -0.51
CA HIS A 47 -30.28 11.24 0.75
C HIS A 47 -29.76 9.79 0.93
N GLU A 48 -28.66 9.45 0.28
CA GLU A 48 -28.00 8.13 0.30
C GLU A 48 -27.11 7.96 1.54
N SER A 49 -27.75 7.94 2.72
CA SER A 49 -27.08 7.99 4.03
C SER A 49 -25.99 6.91 4.23
N ARG A 50 -26.25 5.66 3.83
CA ARG A 50 -25.29 4.56 3.98
C ARG A 50 -24.05 4.77 3.11
N ALA A 51 -24.24 5.17 1.86
CA ALA A 51 -23.14 5.42 0.95
C ALA A 51 -22.34 6.66 1.38
N PHE A 52 -23.03 7.71 1.82
CA PHE A 52 -22.43 8.93 2.37
C PHE A 52 -21.46 8.63 3.51
N TYR A 53 -21.90 7.88 4.54
CA TYR A 53 -21.03 7.54 5.66
C TYR A 53 -19.91 6.56 5.27
N ARG A 54 -20.13 5.68 4.28
CA ARG A 54 -19.06 4.81 3.76
C ARG A 54 -17.92 5.65 3.16
N VAL A 55 -18.24 6.56 2.25
CA VAL A 55 -17.23 7.41 1.58
C VAL A 55 -16.56 8.35 2.58
N LEU A 56 -17.31 8.96 3.50
CA LEU A 56 -16.73 9.79 4.56
C LEU A 56 -15.76 9.01 5.46
N ASN A 57 -16.13 7.79 5.85
CA ASN A 57 -15.27 6.96 6.68
C ASN A 57 -14.03 6.47 5.92
N GLU A 58 -14.11 6.31 4.59
CA GLU A 58 -12.94 6.04 3.76
C GLU A 58 -12.02 7.25 3.67
N GLY A 59 -12.54 8.46 3.49
CA GLY A 59 -11.75 9.69 3.49
C GLY A 59 -11.04 9.99 4.83
N ARG A 60 -11.57 9.49 5.95
CA ARG A 60 -10.94 9.58 7.28
C ARG A 60 -9.80 8.58 7.50
N LYS A 61 -9.68 7.55 6.67
CA LYS A 61 -8.63 6.55 6.82
C LYS A 61 -7.31 7.12 6.34
N ASP A 62 -6.24 6.87 7.10
CA ASP A 62 -4.89 7.12 6.63
C ASP A 62 -4.60 6.30 5.36
N PHE A 63 -3.80 6.87 4.46
CA PHE A 63 -3.32 6.13 3.30
C PHE A 63 -2.42 4.99 3.76
N LYS A 64 -2.91 3.76 3.61
CA LYS A 64 -2.14 2.53 3.84
C LYS A 64 -1.91 1.85 2.50
N PRO A 65 -0.66 1.76 2.00
CA PRO A 65 -0.40 1.02 0.78
C PRO A 65 -0.79 -0.44 1.01
N LYS A 66 -1.66 -0.97 0.16
CA LYS A 66 -1.95 -2.41 0.13
C LYS A 66 -0.79 -3.08 -0.61
N ILE A 67 0.16 -3.62 0.15
CA ILE A 67 1.28 -4.36 -0.41
C ILE A 67 0.96 -5.86 -0.28
N PHE A 68 1.08 -6.60 -1.37
CA PHE A 68 0.94 -8.05 -1.38
C PHE A 68 2.33 -8.65 -1.38
N LEU A 69 2.85 -9.01 -0.20
CA LEU A 69 4.17 -9.60 -0.04
C LEU A 69 4.04 -11.01 0.53
N CYS A 70 4.74 -11.97 -0.07
CA CYS A 70 4.83 -13.34 0.44
C CYS A 70 6.29 -13.78 0.47
N LYS A 71 6.65 -14.64 1.42
CA LYS A 71 7.92 -15.37 1.36
C LYS A 71 7.72 -16.62 0.51
N ASP A 72 8.61 -16.85 -0.43
CA ASP A 72 8.70 -18.12 -1.16
C ASP A 72 9.31 -19.22 -0.25
N LYS A 73 9.31 -20.47 -0.70
CA LYS A 73 9.88 -21.64 -0.01
C LYS A 73 11.35 -21.48 0.39
N TYR A 74 12.09 -20.62 -0.31
CA TYR A 74 13.48 -20.27 -0.02
C TYR A 74 13.63 -19.04 0.90
N GLY A 75 12.52 -18.49 1.41
CA GLY A 75 12.52 -17.30 2.27
C GLY A 75 12.65 -15.96 1.53
N VAL A 76 12.64 -15.96 0.19
CA VAL A 76 12.74 -14.76 -0.65
C VAL A 76 11.40 -14.02 -0.69
N ILE A 77 11.42 -12.69 -0.53
CA ILE A 77 10.19 -11.87 -0.58
C ILE A 77 9.75 -11.66 -2.03
N VAL A 78 8.52 -12.04 -2.33
CA VAL A 78 7.87 -11.95 -3.63
C VAL A 78 6.68 -10.99 -3.54
N ASN A 79 6.57 -10.08 -4.51
CA ASN A 79 5.48 -9.08 -4.62
C ASN A 79 4.63 -9.26 -5.90
N GLU A 80 5.02 -10.20 -6.76
CA GLU A 80 4.32 -10.46 -8.02
C GLU A 80 3.12 -11.37 -7.76
N ARG A 81 1.91 -10.89 -8.09
CA ARG A 81 0.66 -11.61 -7.81
C ARG A 81 0.64 -13.05 -8.32
N HIS A 82 1.14 -13.29 -9.53
CA HIS A 82 1.17 -14.64 -10.11
C HIS A 82 2.07 -15.57 -9.28
N LYS A 83 3.30 -15.14 -8.98
CA LYS A 83 4.23 -15.92 -8.14
C LYS A 83 3.70 -16.20 -6.74
N ILE A 84 2.95 -15.27 -6.16
CA ILE A 84 2.29 -15.48 -4.85
C ILE A 84 1.22 -16.57 -4.97
N LEU A 85 0.42 -16.55 -6.02
CA LEU A 85 -0.62 -17.57 -6.26
C LEU A 85 0.00 -18.94 -6.58
N ASP A 86 1.07 -18.97 -7.36
CA ASP A 86 1.80 -20.19 -7.71
C ASP A 86 2.42 -20.82 -6.45
N GLY A 87 3.09 -20.02 -5.62
CA GLY A 87 3.65 -20.47 -4.35
C GLY A 87 2.58 -20.99 -3.37
N LEU A 88 1.42 -20.32 -3.32
CA LEU A 88 0.26 -20.83 -2.56
C LEU A 88 -0.24 -22.16 -3.13
N GLY A 89 -0.34 -22.29 -4.46
CA GLY A 89 -0.74 -23.51 -5.13
C GLY A 89 0.20 -24.69 -4.84
N GLU A 90 1.51 -24.47 -4.93
CA GLU A 90 2.53 -25.45 -4.55
C GLU A 90 2.41 -25.87 -3.09
N HIS A 91 2.22 -24.90 -2.19
CA HIS A 91 2.06 -25.16 -0.76
C HIS A 91 0.79 -25.97 -0.45
N PHE A 92 -0.36 -25.61 -1.02
CA PHE A 92 -1.59 -26.37 -0.82
C PHE A 92 -1.51 -27.77 -1.44
N ASN A 93 -0.90 -27.92 -2.62
CA ASN A 93 -0.66 -29.24 -3.21
C ASN A 93 0.24 -30.09 -2.32
N TYR A 94 1.28 -29.50 -1.73
CA TYR A 94 2.12 -30.20 -0.77
C TYR A 94 1.31 -30.63 0.47
N LEU A 95 0.55 -29.73 1.09
CA LEU A 95 -0.26 -30.04 2.27
C LEU A 95 -1.29 -31.15 2.04
N VAL A 96 -1.98 -31.13 0.89
CA VAL A 96 -3.04 -32.11 0.59
C VAL A 96 -2.45 -33.49 0.28
N ASN A 97 -1.24 -33.54 -0.29
CA ASN A 97 -0.60 -34.79 -0.69
C ASN A 97 0.43 -35.30 0.32
N SER A 98 0.64 -34.61 1.44
CA SER A 98 1.57 -35.04 2.50
C SER A 98 0.77 -35.64 3.66
N ASP A 99 0.91 -36.94 3.87
CA ASP A 99 0.49 -37.59 5.12
C ASP A 99 1.41 -37.08 6.24
N GLU A 100 0.83 -36.38 7.21
CA GLU A 100 1.53 -35.57 8.23
C GLU A 100 2.78 -36.24 8.84
N SER A 101 3.95 -35.60 8.70
CA SER A 101 5.05 -35.63 9.68
C SER A 101 6.29 -34.87 9.19
N SER A 102 6.25 -33.54 9.11
CA SER A 102 7.51 -32.77 9.19
C SER A 102 7.29 -31.32 9.59
N ASP A 103 7.88 -30.96 10.73
CA ASP A 103 8.05 -29.62 11.27
C ASP A 103 8.88 -28.71 10.34
N LEU A 104 8.27 -28.21 9.25
CA LEU A 104 8.91 -27.21 8.40
C LEU A 104 8.16 -25.88 8.41
N ASN A 105 8.96 -24.84 8.63
CA ASN A 105 8.58 -23.46 8.91
C ASN A 105 7.39 -22.97 8.08
N PRO A 106 6.31 -22.51 8.73
CA PRO A 106 5.12 -22.04 8.04
C PRO A 106 5.45 -20.83 7.16
N MET A 107 4.87 -20.80 5.97
CA MET A 107 4.84 -19.63 5.10
C MET A 107 4.12 -18.49 5.85
N MET A 108 4.88 -17.65 6.55
CA MET A 108 4.35 -16.50 7.30
C MET A 108 3.84 -15.45 6.31
N VAL A 109 2.53 -15.45 6.07
CA VAL A 109 1.86 -14.35 5.38
C VAL A 109 1.83 -13.17 6.34
N TYR A 110 2.74 -12.21 6.15
CA TYR A 110 2.72 -10.96 6.91
C TYR A 110 1.57 -10.10 6.39
N SER A 111 0.41 -10.22 7.03
CA SER A 111 -0.63 -9.20 6.95
C SER A 111 -0.28 -8.10 7.96
N ASN A 112 0.04 -6.90 7.49
CA ASN A 112 0.20 -5.73 8.36
C ASN A 112 -1.18 -5.23 8.86
N ASN A 113 -1.91 -6.10 9.57
CA ASN A 113 -3.06 -5.73 10.39
C ASN A 113 -2.70 -5.64 11.87
N ASP A 114 -1.44 -5.87 12.24
CA ASP A 114 -0.92 -5.57 13.58
C ASP A 114 -0.84 -4.07 13.77
N THR A 115 -1.96 -3.50 14.22
CA THR A 115 -1.95 -2.24 14.95
C THR A 115 -1.10 -2.46 16.20
N HIS A 116 0.17 -2.05 16.14
CA HIS A 116 0.84 -1.61 17.35
C HIS A 116 -0.04 -0.51 17.95
N LYS A 117 -0.85 -0.88 18.95
CA LYS A 117 -1.39 0.07 19.92
C LYS A 117 -0.16 0.66 20.61
N LEU A 118 0.35 1.77 20.09
CA LEU A 118 1.15 2.68 20.88
C LEU A 118 0.21 3.15 21.98
N THR A 119 0.32 2.53 23.16
CA THR A 119 -0.32 2.99 24.38
C THR A 119 0.14 4.42 24.61
N LEU A 120 -0.77 5.37 24.38
CA LEU A 120 -0.64 6.73 24.88
C LEU A 120 -0.49 6.62 26.40
N ASN A 121 0.72 6.83 26.89
CA ASN A 121 0.94 7.05 28.32
C ASN A 121 0.05 8.23 28.74
N PRO A 122 -0.79 8.09 29.79
CA PRO A 122 -1.55 9.22 30.29
C PRO A 122 -0.56 10.27 30.79
N ARG A 123 -0.63 11.48 30.22
CA ARG A 123 0.03 12.65 30.79
C ARG A 123 -0.43 12.75 32.24
N ARG A 124 0.50 12.63 33.18
CA ARG A 124 0.27 13.00 34.58
C ARG A 124 -0.15 14.46 34.61
N GLY A 125 -1.21 14.73 35.39
CA GLY A 125 -1.68 16.08 35.70
C GLY A 125 -0.71 16.86 36.56
#